data_AF-A0AAD5Y2C9-F1
#
_entry.id   AF-A0AAD5Y2C9-F1
#
_cell.length_a   1.000
_cell.length_b   1.000
_cell.length_c   1.000
_cell.angle_alpha   90.00
_cell.angle_beta   90.00
_cell.angle_gamma   90.00
#
_symmetry.space_group_name_H-M   'P 1'
#
loop_
_entity.id
_entity.type
_entity.pdbx_description
1 polymer ?
#
loop_
_entity_poly.entity_id
_entity_poly.type
_entity_poly.pdbx_seq_one_letter_code
_entity_poly.pdbx_strand_id
1 'polypeptide(L)'
;MFLFNLILSTAAKNCISISSTTACNPWSKDLFIDADELSKVYGVKVSSSDEWESTLIKTTSGGEEQSSLWKSWAGCSGLNGEMIQYLRSYVCLTDIFTYSMQCNEQAKNIAPLCDDTCEKYASALETMLSNPTTCPAATGSVQGHREVLHHAGQVCKQENADEMFGDKSSCIKGVSSDTDYCGFAGNMKVVDEYCSKNSNSSCCLQMKSNMQNTQSKLASESNQPSSGVNLPLIVILSAGGCVVGALLLLVVRYRSKKKSTVSEDGVVATYEKVSKSPVETSQSFLKMVRSSLAFEDVQLGTRYIAKYDYDPQRPDEVQVRVGDIFEFTEICDDGWGDCVNMVTNAKGKACVKSMEKL
;
A
#
# COMPACT_ATOMS: atom_id res chain seq x y z
N MET A 1 -30.79 17.09 -40.54
CA MET A 1 -30.67 15.82 -39.80
C MET A 1 -29.28 15.26 -40.08
N PHE A 2 -28.26 15.74 -39.36
CA PHE A 2 -26.89 15.23 -39.42
C PHE A 2 -26.56 14.71 -38.03
N LEU A 3 -26.57 13.38 -37.89
CA LEU A 3 -26.13 12.70 -36.68
C LEU A 3 -24.61 12.64 -36.70
N PHE A 4 -23.97 13.48 -35.88
CA PHE A 4 -22.57 13.31 -35.51
C PHE A 4 -22.51 12.16 -34.48
N ASN A 5 -22.12 10.97 -34.93
CA ASN A 5 -21.62 9.94 -34.03
C ASN A 5 -20.22 10.35 -33.57
N LEU A 6 -20.12 11.06 -32.45
CA LEU A 6 -18.88 11.10 -31.68
C LEU A 6 -18.67 9.71 -31.08
N ILE A 7 -17.88 8.88 -31.75
CA ILE A 7 -17.21 7.75 -31.10
C ILE A 7 -16.14 8.38 -30.21
N LEU A 8 -16.44 8.57 -28.91
CA LEU A 8 -15.37 8.73 -27.94
C LEU A 8 -14.57 7.42 -27.98
N SER A 9 -13.34 7.50 -28.49
CA SER A 9 -12.36 6.45 -28.26
C SER A 9 -12.05 6.45 -26.77
N THR A 10 -12.69 5.56 -26.02
CA THR A 10 -12.17 5.13 -24.73
C THR A 10 -10.84 4.44 -25.03
N ALA A 11 -9.72 5.01 -24.58
CA ALA A 11 -8.44 4.31 -24.62
C ALA A 11 -8.65 2.92 -23.99
N ALA A 12 -8.20 1.87 -24.67
CA ALA A 12 -8.26 0.52 -24.13
C ALA A 12 -7.39 0.49 -22.86
N LYS A 13 -8.02 0.26 -21.69
CA LYS A 13 -7.32 0.21 -20.40
C LYS A 13 -6.40 -1.01 -20.37
N ASN A 14 -5.19 -0.84 -19.83
CA ASN A 14 -4.20 -1.91 -19.74
C ASN A 14 -4.44 -2.76 -18.48
N CYS A 15 -5.51 -3.56 -18.49
CA CYS A 15 -5.87 -4.45 -17.39
C CYS A 15 -5.02 -5.73 -17.40
N ILE A 16 -4.19 -5.92 -16.38
CA ILE A 16 -3.29 -7.09 -16.23
C ILE A 16 -3.81 -7.99 -15.11
N SER A 17 -3.97 -9.29 -15.37
CA SER A 17 -4.38 -10.25 -14.34
C SER A 17 -3.27 -10.40 -13.30
N ILE A 18 -3.65 -10.43 -12.02
CA ILE A 18 -2.73 -10.64 -10.90
C ILE A 18 -2.87 -12.02 -10.24
N SER A 19 -3.62 -12.94 -10.85
CA SER A 19 -3.88 -14.28 -10.30
C SER A 19 -2.62 -15.12 -10.09
N SER A 20 -1.51 -14.81 -10.77
CA SER A 20 -0.21 -15.49 -10.59
C SER A 20 0.63 -14.91 -9.45
N THR A 21 0.28 -13.72 -8.95
CA THR A 21 1.03 -13.03 -7.91
C THR A 21 0.65 -13.52 -6.53
N THR A 22 1.53 -13.31 -5.56
CA THR A 22 1.31 -13.75 -4.16
C THR A 22 1.34 -12.61 -3.15
N ALA A 23 1.88 -11.44 -3.52
CA ALA A 23 2.04 -10.31 -2.62
C ALA A 23 0.73 -9.81 -2.01
N CYS A 24 -0.39 -9.96 -2.72
CA CYS A 24 -1.72 -9.56 -2.25
C CYS A 24 -2.64 -10.73 -1.88
N ASN A 25 -2.11 -11.93 -1.64
CA ASN A 25 -2.94 -13.05 -1.19
C ASN A 25 -3.64 -12.71 0.14
N PRO A 26 -4.97 -12.92 0.27
CA PRO A 26 -5.81 -13.75 -0.61
C PRO A 26 -6.60 -13.02 -1.71
N TRP A 27 -6.41 -11.72 -1.93
CA TRP A 27 -7.17 -10.95 -2.94
C TRP A 27 -6.80 -11.22 -4.40
N SER A 28 -5.61 -11.77 -4.68
CA SER A 28 -5.07 -11.88 -6.05
C SER A 28 -5.95 -12.67 -7.04
N LYS A 29 -6.84 -13.54 -6.57
CA LYS A 29 -7.58 -14.47 -7.42
C LYS A 29 -8.64 -13.76 -8.28
N ASP A 30 -8.55 -13.96 -9.59
CA ASP A 30 -9.50 -13.46 -10.60
C ASP A 30 -9.63 -11.93 -10.63
N LEU A 31 -8.64 -11.21 -10.10
CA LEU A 31 -8.57 -9.76 -10.11
C LEU A 31 -7.50 -9.25 -11.06
N PHE A 32 -7.64 -7.96 -11.39
CA PHE A 32 -6.81 -7.26 -12.36
C PHE A 32 -6.30 -5.96 -11.77
N ILE A 33 -5.17 -5.49 -12.31
CA ILE A 33 -4.64 -4.16 -12.07
C ILE A 33 -4.71 -3.32 -13.35
N ASP A 34 -4.93 -2.02 -13.20
CA ASP A 34 -4.73 -1.03 -14.26
C ASP A 34 -3.26 -0.62 -14.28
N ALA A 35 -2.50 -1.18 -15.23
CA ALA A 35 -1.06 -0.98 -15.29
C ALA A 35 -0.69 0.46 -15.69
N ASP A 36 -1.52 1.16 -16.47
CA ASP A 36 -1.25 2.54 -16.86
C ASP A 36 -1.49 3.48 -15.67
N GLU A 37 -2.50 3.19 -14.86
CA GLU A 37 -2.78 3.94 -13.64
C GLU A 37 -1.71 3.74 -12.58
N LEU A 38 -1.38 2.48 -12.29
CA LEU A 38 -0.34 2.16 -11.30
C LEU A 38 1.03 2.65 -11.74
N SER A 39 1.31 2.72 -13.05
CA SER A 39 2.55 3.34 -13.53
C SER A 39 2.69 4.81 -13.10
N LYS A 40 1.58 5.56 -13.04
CA LYS A 40 1.55 6.95 -12.57
C LYS A 40 1.71 7.01 -11.06
N VAL A 41 1.00 6.14 -10.33
CA VAL A 41 1.03 6.07 -8.86
C VAL A 41 2.45 5.79 -8.35
N TYR A 42 3.12 4.78 -8.93
CA TYR A 42 4.46 4.40 -8.52
C TYR A 42 5.57 5.26 -9.17
N GLY A 43 5.24 6.05 -10.20
CA GLY A 43 6.23 6.82 -10.96
C GLY A 43 7.23 5.93 -11.73
N VAL A 44 6.89 4.67 -11.97
CA VAL A 44 7.68 3.70 -12.72
C VAL A 44 6.79 2.97 -13.72
N LYS A 45 7.34 2.53 -14.84
CA LYS A 45 6.56 1.75 -15.80
C LYS A 45 6.20 0.38 -15.22
N VAL A 46 4.91 0.09 -15.13
CA VAL A 46 4.34 -1.22 -14.84
C VAL A 46 3.82 -1.81 -16.14
N SER A 47 4.36 -2.94 -16.58
CA SER A 47 3.95 -3.60 -17.82
C SER A 47 3.62 -5.08 -17.68
N SER A 48 3.76 -5.64 -16.47
CA SER A 48 3.37 -7.01 -16.14
C SER A 48 2.98 -7.14 -14.67
N SER A 49 2.30 -8.24 -14.32
CA SER A 49 1.97 -8.60 -12.94
C SER A 49 3.22 -8.72 -12.06
N ASP A 50 4.31 -9.25 -12.62
CA ASP A 50 5.57 -9.48 -11.90
C ASP A 50 6.31 -8.16 -11.62
N GLU A 51 6.27 -7.23 -12.58
CA GLU A 51 6.82 -5.88 -12.39
C GLU A 51 6.03 -5.10 -11.33
N TRP A 52 4.69 -5.20 -11.36
CA TRP A 52 3.84 -4.63 -10.32
C TRP A 52 4.14 -5.24 -8.96
N GLU A 53 4.16 -6.57 -8.84
CA GLU A 53 4.42 -7.29 -7.59
C GLU A 53 5.80 -6.91 -7.03
N SER A 54 6.84 -6.83 -7.87
CA SER A 54 8.17 -6.37 -7.46
C SER A 54 8.15 -4.94 -6.92
N THR A 55 7.44 -4.03 -7.60
CA THR A 55 7.31 -2.62 -7.21
C THR A 55 6.56 -2.47 -5.89
N LEU A 56 5.42 -3.16 -5.76
CA LEU A 56 4.63 -3.23 -4.55
C LEU A 56 5.47 -3.72 -3.36
N ILE A 57 6.18 -4.84 -3.50
CA ILE A 57 7.02 -5.39 -2.44
C ILE A 57 8.09 -4.38 -2.01
N LYS A 58 8.83 -3.78 -2.94
CA LYS A 58 9.90 -2.82 -2.62
C LYS A 58 9.39 -1.57 -1.91
N THR A 59 8.21 -1.09 -2.28
CA THR A 59 7.63 0.15 -1.74
C THR A 59 6.84 -0.06 -0.45
N THR A 60 6.58 -1.31 -0.04
CA THR A 60 5.75 -1.63 1.14
C THR A 60 6.46 -2.47 2.22
N SER A 61 7.77 -2.70 2.08
CA SER A 61 8.54 -3.60 2.96
C SER A 61 9.70 -2.90 3.68
N GLY A 62 9.57 -1.62 3.96
CA GLY A 62 10.68 -0.80 4.47
C GLY A 62 11.79 -0.65 3.43
N GLY A 63 13.00 -0.36 3.90
CA GLY A 63 14.16 -0.18 3.04
C GLY A 63 14.16 1.12 2.23
N GLU A 64 15.04 1.18 1.24
CA GLU A 64 15.38 2.40 0.50
C GLU A 64 14.24 2.86 -0.42
N GLU A 65 13.59 1.94 -1.13
CA GLU A 65 12.53 2.27 -2.09
C GLU A 65 11.29 2.81 -1.40
N GLN A 66 10.83 2.15 -0.33
CA GLN A 66 9.78 2.72 0.53
C GLN A 66 10.21 4.10 1.03
N SER A 67 11.39 4.22 1.65
CA SER A 67 11.85 5.49 2.19
C SER A 67 11.87 6.61 1.16
N SER A 68 12.34 6.33 -0.05
CA SER A 68 12.42 7.29 -1.15
C SER A 68 11.04 7.75 -1.59
N LEU A 69 10.06 6.84 -1.66
CA LEU A 69 8.67 7.19 -1.98
C LEU A 69 8.08 8.15 -0.95
N TRP A 70 8.21 7.83 0.34
CA TRP A 70 7.67 8.67 1.43
C TRP A 70 8.42 10.00 1.59
N LYS A 71 9.72 10.04 1.30
CA LYS A 71 10.52 11.28 1.22
C LYS A 71 10.00 12.19 0.12
N SER A 72 9.78 11.63 -1.07
CA SER A 72 9.32 12.38 -2.24
C SER A 72 7.89 12.88 -2.07
N TRP A 73 6.99 12.01 -1.62
CA TRP A 73 5.55 12.27 -1.62
C TRP A 73 5.05 12.95 -0.35
N ALA A 74 5.42 12.42 0.82
CA ALA A 74 4.96 12.93 2.12
C ALA A 74 6.00 13.85 2.79
N GLY A 75 7.16 14.09 2.18
CA GLY A 75 8.22 14.93 2.74
C GLY A 75 8.84 14.34 4.02
N CYS A 76 8.74 13.03 4.23
CA CYS A 76 9.31 12.39 5.41
C CYS A 76 10.83 12.15 5.22
N SER A 77 11.60 13.23 5.22
CA SER A 77 13.04 13.24 4.93
C SER A 77 13.89 12.34 5.83
N GLY A 78 13.42 12.07 7.05
CA GLY A 78 14.12 11.26 8.05
C GLY A 78 13.76 9.78 8.06
N LEU A 79 12.84 9.32 7.21
CA LEU A 79 12.51 7.90 7.11
C LEU A 79 13.68 7.13 6.47
N ASN A 80 14.24 6.15 7.16
CA ASN A 80 15.46 5.44 6.79
C ASN A 80 15.29 3.91 6.91
N GLY A 81 14.27 3.42 6.21
CA GLY A 81 14.01 2.00 6.03
C GLY A 81 13.10 1.39 7.09
N GLU A 82 12.61 2.18 8.05
CA GLU A 82 11.59 1.73 8.98
C GLU A 82 10.34 1.26 8.22
N MET A 83 9.78 0.15 8.67
CA MET A 83 8.56 -0.42 8.09
C MET A 83 7.33 0.25 8.70
N ILE A 84 6.30 0.42 7.88
CA ILE A 84 5.00 0.93 8.31
C ILE A 84 4.07 -0.28 8.46
N GLN A 85 3.53 -0.46 9.66
CA GLN A 85 2.73 -1.64 10.00
C GLN A 85 1.49 -1.74 9.10
N TYR A 86 1.25 -2.90 8.49
CA TYR A 86 0.13 -3.20 7.57
C TYR A 86 0.09 -2.35 6.29
N LEU A 87 1.20 -1.70 5.92
CA LEU A 87 1.26 -0.91 4.69
C LEU A 87 1.00 -1.75 3.45
N ARG A 88 1.57 -2.96 3.34
CA ARG A 88 1.36 -3.82 2.16
C ARG A 88 -0.11 -4.20 2.02
N SER A 89 -0.76 -4.57 3.12
CA SER A 89 -2.19 -4.89 3.13
C SER A 89 -3.03 -3.72 2.63
N TYR A 90 -2.76 -2.50 3.10
CA TYR A 90 -3.48 -1.31 2.66
C TYR A 90 -3.23 -1.01 1.18
N VAL A 91 -1.97 -1.05 0.72
CA VAL A 91 -1.63 -0.74 -0.68
C VAL A 91 -2.20 -1.78 -1.63
N CYS A 92 -2.21 -3.07 -1.26
CA CYS A 92 -2.91 -4.10 -2.03
C CYS A 92 -4.39 -3.78 -2.21
N LEU A 93 -5.06 -3.35 -1.15
CA LEU A 93 -6.46 -2.93 -1.23
C LEU A 93 -6.61 -1.74 -2.19
N THR A 94 -5.81 -0.69 -2.05
CA THR A 94 -5.95 0.50 -2.90
C THR A 94 -5.57 0.26 -4.36
N ASP A 95 -4.52 -0.53 -4.63
CA ASP A 95 -4.09 -0.84 -5.99
C ASP A 95 -5.18 -1.57 -6.76
N ILE A 96 -5.78 -2.58 -6.14
CA ILE A 96 -6.77 -3.43 -6.78
C ILE A 96 -8.12 -2.70 -6.87
N PHE A 97 -8.51 -1.95 -5.84
CA PHE A 97 -9.89 -1.47 -5.69
C PHE A 97 -10.07 0.02 -5.91
N THR A 98 -9.06 0.85 -5.66
CA THR A 98 -9.12 2.29 -5.91
C THR A 98 -8.55 2.64 -7.28
N TYR A 99 -7.35 2.15 -7.57
CA TYR A 99 -6.65 2.46 -8.82
C TYR A 99 -7.02 1.54 -9.97
N SER A 100 -7.57 0.36 -9.67
CA SER A 100 -7.94 -0.64 -10.70
C SER A 100 -9.43 -0.98 -10.69
N MET A 101 -10.28 -0.13 -10.08
CA MET A 101 -11.74 -0.33 -10.00
C MET A 101 -12.34 -0.64 -11.38
N GLN A 102 -11.88 0.08 -12.40
CA GLN A 102 -12.32 -0.04 -13.78
C GLN A 102 -11.91 -1.36 -14.47
N CYS A 103 -10.88 -2.04 -13.97
CA CYS A 103 -10.50 -3.38 -14.40
C CYS A 103 -11.27 -4.47 -13.65
N ASN A 104 -11.97 -4.09 -12.57
CA ASN A 104 -12.66 -4.99 -11.65
C ASN A 104 -14.15 -4.67 -11.50
N GLU A 105 -14.79 -4.01 -12.46
CA GLU A 105 -16.21 -3.59 -12.40
C GLU A 105 -17.19 -4.76 -12.17
N GLN A 106 -16.78 -5.98 -12.54
CA GLN A 106 -17.57 -7.19 -12.37
C GLN A 106 -17.36 -7.85 -10.99
N ALA A 107 -16.33 -7.45 -10.25
CA ALA A 107 -16.03 -8.00 -8.95
C ALA A 107 -17.00 -7.42 -7.91
N LYS A 108 -17.68 -8.30 -7.18
CA LYS A 108 -18.66 -7.95 -6.15
C LYS A 108 -18.40 -8.75 -4.89
N ASN A 109 -18.85 -8.23 -3.75
CA ASN A 109 -18.71 -8.87 -2.44
C ASN A 109 -17.25 -9.18 -2.07
N ILE A 110 -16.35 -8.27 -2.42
CA ILE A 110 -14.94 -8.41 -2.10
C ILE A 110 -14.76 -8.17 -0.62
N ALA A 111 -14.07 -9.06 0.07
CA ALA A 111 -13.84 -8.92 1.50
C ALA A 111 -12.94 -7.70 1.77
N PRO A 112 -13.39 -6.73 2.59
CA PRO A 112 -12.61 -5.54 2.94
C PRO A 112 -11.51 -5.90 3.95
N LEU A 113 -10.64 -4.93 4.25
CA LEU A 113 -9.75 -5.04 5.41
C LEU A 113 -10.54 -5.00 6.72
N CYS A 114 -10.12 -5.80 7.70
CA CYS A 114 -10.71 -5.73 9.03
C CYS A 114 -10.40 -4.39 9.72
N ASP A 115 -11.36 -3.86 10.48
CA ASP A 115 -11.22 -2.57 11.18
C ASP A 115 -9.99 -2.56 12.11
N ASP A 116 -9.68 -3.67 12.78
CA ASP A 116 -8.52 -3.76 13.68
C ASP A 116 -7.17 -3.70 12.94
N THR A 117 -7.14 -4.11 11.68
CA THR A 117 -5.97 -3.95 10.80
C THR A 117 -5.85 -2.52 10.33
N CYS A 118 -6.97 -1.91 9.91
CA CYS A 118 -7.00 -0.50 9.53
C CYS A 118 -6.57 0.42 10.66
N GLU A 119 -6.96 0.13 11.91
CA GLU A 119 -6.51 0.88 13.09
C GLU A 119 -5.00 0.80 13.32
N LYS A 120 -4.41 -0.39 13.18
CA LYS A 120 -2.96 -0.57 13.33
C LYS A 120 -2.21 0.17 12.23
N TYR A 121 -2.70 0.12 10.99
CA TYR A 121 -2.15 0.90 9.89
C TYR A 121 -2.23 2.40 10.17
N ALA A 122 -3.41 2.90 10.56
CA ALA A 122 -3.62 4.31 10.89
C ALA A 122 -2.68 4.78 12.01
N SER A 123 -2.56 3.99 13.07
CA SER A 123 -1.68 4.27 14.20
C SER A 123 -0.20 4.30 13.81
N ALA A 124 0.22 3.40 12.91
CA ALA A 124 1.58 3.40 12.38
C ALA A 124 1.88 4.65 11.55
N LEU A 125 0.94 5.10 10.71
CA LEU A 125 1.05 6.36 9.99
C LEU A 125 1.13 7.55 10.95
N GLU A 126 0.23 7.63 11.92
CA GLU A 126 0.21 8.72 12.89
C GLU A 126 1.53 8.81 13.66
N THR A 127 2.06 7.67 14.12
CA THR A 127 3.35 7.59 14.81
C THR A 127 4.50 8.12 13.95
N MET A 128 4.50 7.79 12.66
CA MET A 128 5.54 8.24 11.73
C MET A 128 5.38 9.73 11.39
N LEU A 129 4.16 10.18 11.08
CA LEU A 129 3.86 11.54 10.65
C LEU A 129 4.01 12.57 11.77
N SER A 130 3.71 12.18 13.01
CA SER A 130 3.86 13.04 14.19
C SER A 130 5.31 13.14 14.71
N ASN A 131 6.22 12.28 14.25
CA ASN A 131 7.62 12.33 14.66
C ASN A 131 8.40 13.36 13.82
N PRO A 132 8.84 14.50 14.40
CA PRO A 132 9.49 15.56 13.64
C PRO A 132 10.90 15.18 13.12
N THR A 133 11.50 14.12 13.66
CA THR A 133 12.78 13.59 13.17
C THR A 133 12.59 12.75 11.92
N THR A 134 11.54 11.92 11.90
CA THR A 134 11.22 11.04 10.77
C THR A 134 10.48 11.81 9.67
N CYS A 135 9.48 12.60 10.06
CA CYS A 135 8.62 13.36 9.16
C CYS A 135 8.47 14.82 9.64
N PRO A 136 9.44 15.71 9.33
CA PRO A 136 9.40 17.13 9.72
C PRO A 136 8.15 17.85 9.20
N ALA A 137 7.76 18.98 9.80
CA ALA A 137 6.55 19.72 9.41
C ALA A 137 6.47 19.98 7.88
N ALA A 138 5.30 19.71 7.30
CA ALA A 138 5.04 19.90 5.88
C ALA A 138 4.48 21.29 5.57
N THR A 139 4.66 21.73 4.33
CA THR A 139 4.05 22.95 3.77
C THR A 139 3.59 22.69 2.34
N GLY A 140 2.67 23.52 1.83
CA GLY A 140 2.19 23.44 0.45
C GLY A 140 1.59 22.07 0.10
N SER A 141 1.90 21.55 -1.09
CA SER A 141 1.36 20.28 -1.58
C SER A 141 1.69 19.07 -0.69
N VAL A 142 2.82 19.11 0.02
CA VAL A 142 3.21 18.04 0.95
C VAL A 142 2.25 17.95 2.13
N GLN A 143 1.74 19.09 2.61
CA GLN A 143 0.76 19.12 3.69
C GLN A 143 -0.55 18.46 3.25
N GLY A 144 -1.03 18.76 2.04
CA GLY A 144 -2.21 18.11 1.47
C GLY A 144 -2.05 16.58 1.33
N HIS A 145 -0.87 16.08 0.92
CA HIS A 145 -0.61 14.63 0.89
C HIS A 145 -0.68 13.99 2.29
N ARG A 146 -0.20 14.68 3.32
CA ARG A 146 -0.26 14.18 4.71
C ARG A 146 -1.68 14.16 5.25
N GLU A 147 -2.50 15.13 4.88
CA GLU A 147 -3.92 15.12 5.25
C GLU A 147 -4.63 13.90 4.65
N VAL A 148 -4.34 13.53 3.40
CA VAL A 148 -4.85 12.27 2.82
C VAL A 148 -4.40 11.05 3.64
N LEU A 149 -3.15 11.03 4.08
CA LEU A 149 -2.60 9.94 4.89
C LEU A 149 -3.22 9.84 6.29
N HIS A 150 -3.50 10.96 6.97
CA HIS A 150 -4.21 10.94 8.26
C HIS A 150 -5.61 10.32 8.13
N HIS A 151 -6.27 10.53 6.97
CA HIS A 151 -7.58 9.94 6.70
C HIS A 151 -7.51 8.52 6.13
N ALA A 152 -6.34 8.04 5.68
CA ALA A 152 -6.17 6.72 5.07
C ALA A 152 -6.64 5.58 5.99
N GLY A 153 -6.48 5.73 7.30
CA GLY A 153 -7.00 4.79 8.30
C GLY A 153 -8.53 4.72 8.34
N GLN A 154 -9.21 5.87 8.23
CA GLN A 154 -10.67 5.94 8.19
C GLN A 154 -11.21 5.45 6.84
N VAL A 155 -10.53 5.81 5.75
CA VAL A 155 -10.83 5.30 4.41
C VAL A 155 -10.65 3.78 4.37
N CYS A 156 -9.61 3.24 5.03
CA CYS A 156 -9.39 1.80 5.15
C CYS A 156 -10.55 1.10 5.86
N LYS A 157 -11.07 1.70 6.94
CA LYS A 157 -12.23 1.16 7.68
C LYS A 157 -13.50 1.14 6.83
N GLN A 158 -13.55 1.86 5.71
CA GLN A 158 -14.67 1.89 4.77
C GLN A 158 -16.03 1.92 5.49
N GLU A 159 -16.32 3.03 6.16
CA GLU A 159 -17.62 3.20 6.85
C GLU A 159 -18.82 3.16 5.88
N ASN A 160 -18.57 3.36 4.57
CA ASN A 160 -19.54 3.19 3.50
C ASN A 160 -19.13 2.00 2.63
N ALA A 161 -19.81 0.87 2.80
CA ALA A 161 -19.69 -0.24 1.87
C ALA A 161 -20.32 0.17 0.53
N ASP A 162 -19.49 0.58 -0.43
CA ASP A 162 -19.89 0.62 -1.83
C ASP A 162 -20.25 -0.80 -2.30
N GLU A 163 -21.09 -0.92 -3.34
CA GLU A 163 -21.59 -2.20 -3.88
C GLU A 163 -20.49 -3.24 -4.19
N MET A 164 -19.23 -2.79 -4.31
CA MET A 164 -18.06 -3.64 -4.56
C MET A 164 -17.62 -4.46 -3.34
N PHE A 165 -17.75 -3.91 -2.12
CA PHE A 165 -17.29 -4.56 -0.90
C PHE A 165 -18.40 -5.36 -0.23
N GLY A 166 -18.04 -6.56 0.25
CA GLY A 166 -18.94 -7.46 0.95
C GLY A 166 -19.14 -7.09 2.41
N ASP A 167 -19.90 -7.93 3.12
CA ASP A 167 -20.15 -7.77 4.56
C ASP A 167 -18.82 -7.74 5.35
N LYS A 168 -18.66 -6.73 6.21
CA LYS A 168 -17.54 -6.59 7.16
C LYS A 168 -17.34 -7.82 8.05
N SER A 169 -18.39 -8.62 8.30
CA SER A 169 -18.26 -9.88 9.02
C SER A 169 -17.31 -10.89 8.34
N SER A 170 -17.10 -10.73 7.03
CA SER A 170 -16.21 -11.54 6.20
C SER A 170 -14.86 -10.89 5.89
N CYS A 171 -14.47 -9.85 6.64
CA CYS A 171 -13.25 -9.10 6.40
C CYS A 171 -11.98 -9.98 6.40
N ILE A 172 -10.98 -9.53 5.63
CA ILE A 172 -9.63 -10.09 5.60
C ILE A 172 -8.74 -9.28 6.54
N LYS A 173 -8.01 -9.96 7.43
CA LYS A 173 -7.07 -9.31 8.36
C LYS A 173 -5.87 -8.65 7.69
N GLY A 174 -5.61 -8.94 6.43
CA GLY A 174 -4.48 -8.43 5.67
C GLY A 174 -3.89 -9.51 4.79
N VAL A 175 -2.85 -9.15 4.05
CA VAL A 175 -2.11 -10.10 3.21
C VAL A 175 -1.30 -11.05 4.09
N SER A 176 -1.03 -12.26 3.60
CA SER A 176 -0.32 -13.29 4.38
C SER A 176 1.02 -12.82 4.95
N SER A 177 1.81 -12.10 4.16
CA SER A 177 3.09 -11.54 4.61
C SER A 177 2.95 -10.52 5.73
N ASP A 178 1.78 -9.91 5.91
CA ASP A 178 1.49 -9.02 7.03
C ASP A 178 0.90 -9.80 8.20
N THR A 179 -0.13 -10.63 7.98
CA THR A 179 -0.82 -11.34 9.06
C THR A 179 0.11 -12.29 9.81
N ASP A 180 1.03 -12.92 9.10
CA ASP A 180 1.98 -13.88 9.69
C ASP A 180 3.16 -13.20 10.38
N TYR A 181 3.35 -11.88 10.14
CA TYR A 181 4.49 -11.10 10.61
C TYR A 181 4.05 -9.78 11.25
N CYS A 182 2.91 -9.77 11.95
CA CYS A 182 2.42 -8.62 12.71
C CYS A 182 2.33 -7.30 11.93
N GLY A 183 2.07 -7.35 10.62
CA GLY A 183 2.00 -6.20 9.74
C GLY A 183 3.35 -5.74 9.18
N PHE A 184 4.41 -6.54 9.31
CA PHE A 184 5.76 -6.19 8.87
C PHE A 184 6.21 -7.01 7.66
N ALA A 185 5.31 -7.27 6.70
CA ALA A 185 5.63 -7.73 5.35
C ALA A 185 6.70 -8.84 5.22
N GLY A 186 6.68 -9.85 6.11
CA GLY A 186 7.63 -10.96 6.10
C GLY A 186 8.92 -10.76 6.90
N ASN A 187 9.12 -9.62 7.56
CA ASN A 187 10.37 -9.25 8.21
C ASN A 187 10.40 -9.66 9.69
N MET A 188 10.89 -10.88 9.96
CA MET A 188 10.96 -11.42 11.32
C MET A 188 11.84 -10.58 12.27
N LYS A 189 12.91 -9.95 11.76
CA LYS A 189 13.78 -9.12 12.60
C LYS A 189 13.00 -7.92 13.18
N VAL A 190 12.18 -7.28 12.35
CA VAL A 190 11.33 -6.16 12.78
C VAL A 190 10.24 -6.65 13.73
N VAL A 191 9.69 -7.85 13.50
CA VAL A 191 8.74 -8.49 14.43
C VAL A 191 9.37 -8.70 15.81
N ASP A 192 10.59 -9.22 15.89
CA ASP A 192 11.30 -9.44 17.16
C ASP A 192 11.49 -8.14 17.93
N GLU A 193 11.94 -7.08 17.24
CA GLU A 193 12.11 -5.75 17.82
C GLU A 193 10.76 -5.18 18.31
N TYR A 194 9.70 -5.30 17.50
CA TYR A 194 8.36 -4.86 17.86
C TYR A 194 7.81 -5.63 19.07
N CYS A 195 7.93 -6.96 19.08
CA CYS A 195 7.39 -7.82 20.13
C CYS A 195 8.17 -7.75 21.44
N SER A 196 9.44 -7.31 21.42
CA SER A 196 10.18 -6.99 22.64
C SER A 196 9.55 -5.83 23.42
N LYS A 197 8.90 -4.89 22.71
CA LYS A 197 8.24 -3.71 23.28
C LYS A 197 6.72 -3.91 23.46
N ASN A 198 6.11 -4.77 22.64
CA ASN A 198 4.66 -4.98 22.57
C ASN A 198 4.28 -6.43 22.90
N SER A 199 4.87 -6.97 23.97
CA SER A 199 4.85 -8.39 24.31
C SER A 199 3.47 -8.99 24.58
N ASN A 200 2.49 -8.15 24.91
CA ASN A 200 1.09 -8.49 25.19
C ASN A 200 0.15 -8.27 23.99
N SER A 201 0.65 -7.75 22.86
CA SER A 201 -0.20 -7.61 21.67
C SER A 201 -0.64 -8.99 21.17
N SER A 202 -1.86 -9.05 20.62
CA SER A 202 -2.45 -10.31 20.13
C SER A 202 -1.54 -11.02 19.12
N CYS A 203 -0.90 -10.27 18.23
CA CYS A 203 0.04 -10.84 17.27
C CYS A 203 1.30 -11.43 17.95
N CYS A 204 1.90 -10.71 18.91
CA CYS A 204 3.10 -11.21 19.59
C CYS A 204 2.82 -12.44 20.45
N LEU A 205 1.62 -12.55 21.04
CA LEU A 205 1.18 -13.75 21.73
C LEU A 205 1.03 -14.93 20.75
N GLN A 206 0.44 -14.69 19.58
CA GLN A 206 0.31 -15.70 18.52
C GLN A 206 1.69 -16.16 18.01
N MET A 207 2.63 -15.24 17.79
CA MET A 207 4.00 -15.57 17.38
C MET A 207 4.73 -16.45 18.40
N LYS A 208 4.61 -16.13 19.69
CA LYS A 208 5.16 -16.97 20.77
C LYS A 208 4.58 -18.39 20.75
N SER A 209 3.26 -18.52 20.58
CA SER A 209 2.58 -19.81 20.49
C SER A 209 3.07 -20.63 19.29
N ASN A 210 3.20 -20.00 18.11
CA ASN A 210 3.70 -20.66 16.90
C ASN A 210 5.13 -21.18 17.05
N MET A 211 6.01 -20.42 17.70
CA MET A 211 7.39 -20.85 17.99
C MET A 211 7.44 -22.03 18.97
N GLN A 212 6.62 -22.00 20.02
CA GLN A 212 6.53 -23.10 20.99
C GLN A 212 6.04 -24.40 20.33
N ASN A 213 4.99 -24.30 19.50
CA ASN A 213 4.47 -25.45 18.76
C ASN A 213 5.49 -26.05 17.78
N THR A 214 6.31 -25.20 17.14
CA THR A 214 7.39 -25.64 16.25
C THR A 214 8.50 -26.37 17.01
N GLN A 215 8.89 -25.87 18.18
CA GLN A 215 9.87 -26.52 19.04
C GLN A 215 9.36 -27.87 19.59
N SER A 216 8.08 -27.95 19.97
CA SER A 216 7.47 -29.22 20.41
C SER A 216 7.34 -30.24 19.29
N LYS A 217 7.12 -29.80 18.05
CA LYS A 217 7.07 -30.67 16.87
C LYS A 217 8.45 -31.25 16.52
N LEU A 218 9.50 -30.42 16.56
CA LEU A 218 10.90 -30.86 16.39
C LEU A 218 11.36 -31.78 17.52
N ALA A 219 10.91 -31.54 18.76
CA ALA A 219 11.21 -32.40 19.90
C ALA A 219 10.47 -33.76 19.84
N SER A 220 9.31 -33.81 19.19
CA SER A 220 8.52 -35.04 19.03
C SER A 220 9.03 -35.94 17.89
N GLU A 221 9.67 -35.37 16.85
CA GLU A 221 10.37 -36.15 15.81
C GLU A 221 11.69 -36.77 16.31
N SER A 222 12.29 -36.24 17.38
CA SER A 222 13.46 -36.83 18.04
C SER A 222 13.13 -38.03 18.95
N ASN A 223 11.86 -38.28 19.26
CA ASN A 223 11.41 -39.29 20.23
C ASN A 223 10.57 -40.41 19.59
N GLN A 224 10.81 -40.76 18.32
CA GLN A 224 10.44 -42.10 17.85
C GLN A 224 11.46 -43.12 18.37
N PRO A 225 11.03 -44.22 19.02
CA PRO A 225 11.93 -45.30 19.36
C PRO A 225 12.42 -45.93 18.05
N SER A 226 13.71 -45.81 17.78
CA SER A 226 14.40 -46.59 16.76
C SER A 226 14.15 -48.06 17.07
N SER A 227 13.22 -48.66 16.33
CA SER A 227 13.02 -50.10 16.34
C SER A 227 14.35 -50.71 15.92
N GLY A 228 15.00 -51.40 16.85
CA GLY A 228 16.30 -52.02 16.64
C GLY A 228 16.22 -53.02 15.50
N VAL A 229 16.66 -52.61 14.31
CA VAL A 229 16.94 -53.53 13.21
C VAL A 229 18.37 -53.98 13.39
N ASN A 230 18.55 -55.23 13.82
CA ASN A 230 19.83 -55.92 13.80
C ASN A 230 20.35 -55.94 12.36
N LEU A 231 21.34 -55.10 12.05
CA LEU A 231 22.05 -55.14 10.78
C LEU A 231 23.29 -56.03 10.96
N PRO A 232 23.45 -57.12 10.18
CA PRO A 232 24.70 -57.84 10.18
C PRO A 232 25.79 -56.96 9.56
N LEU A 233 26.98 -56.99 10.16
CA LEU A 233 28.22 -56.41 9.63
C LEU A 233 28.47 -56.94 8.21
N ILE A 234 28.08 -56.16 7.21
CA ILE A 234 28.53 -56.35 5.84
C ILE A 234 29.67 -55.34 5.61
N VAL A 235 30.89 -55.87 5.63
CA VAL A 235 32.07 -55.19 5.10
C VAL A 235 31.93 -55.13 3.58
N ILE A 236 31.47 -53.99 3.04
CA ILE A 236 31.63 -53.68 1.62
C ILE A 236 32.77 -52.66 1.49
N LEU A 237 33.93 -53.18 1.11
CA LEU A 237 34.93 -52.42 0.38
C LEU A 237 34.32 -52.00 -0.95
N SER A 238 34.05 -50.71 -1.16
CA SER A 238 33.82 -50.22 -2.52
C SER A 238 34.45 -48.85 -2.74
N ALA A 239 35.35 -48.84 -3.70
CA ALA A 239 36.14 -47.71 -4.20
C ALA A 239 35.31 -46.62 -4.94
N GLY A 240 34.00 -46.52 -4.69
CA GLY A 240 33.09 -45.60 -5.38
C GLY A 240 33.01 -44.20 -4.76
N GLY A 241 33.25 -44.06 -3.45
CA GLY A 241 33.10 -42.78 -2.74
C GLY A 241 34.16 -41.73 -3.11
N CYS A 242 35.39 -42.16 -3.41
CA CYS A 242 36.49 -41.24 -3.72
C CYS A 242 36.36 -40.58 -5.09
N VAL A 243 35.70 -41.22 -6.06
CA VAL A 243 35.57 -40.68 -7.43
C VAL A 243 34.53 -39.56 -7.48
N VAL A 244 33.42 -39.69 -6.76
CA VAL A 244 32.36 -38.66 -6.71
C VAL A 244 32.85 -37.41 -5.94
N GLY A 245 33.59 -37.60 -4.84
CA GLY A 245 34.20 -36.49 -4.10
C GLY A 245 35.27 -35.73 -4.92
N ALA A 246 36.10 -36.46 -5.69
CA ALA A 246 37.10 -35.85 -6.55
C ALA A 246 36.50 -35.06 -7.73
N LEU A 247 35.41 -35.57 -8.33
CA LEU A 247 34.69 -34.89 -9.41
C LEU A 247 34.01 -33.60 -8.93
N LEU A 248 33.39 -33.61 -7.75
CA LEU A 248 32.78 -32.41 -7.16
C LEU A 248 33.83 -31.33 -6.84
N LEU A 249 35.01 -31.71 -6.31
CA LEU A 249 36.11 -30.78 -6.05
C LEU A 249 36.71 -30.18 -7.33
N LEU A 250 36.77 -30.95 -8.42
CA LEU A 250 37.24 -30.45 -9.72
C LEU A 250 36.26 -29.46 -10.36
N VAL A 251 34.94 -29.68 -10.25
CA VAL A 251 33.91 -28.76 -10.74
C VAL A 251 33.95 -27.42 -9.98
N VAL A 252 34.15 -27.44 -8.66
CA VAL A 252 34.25 -26.23 -7.84
C VAL A 252 35.51 -25.41 -8.20
N ARG A 253 36.66 -26.07 -8.39
CA ARG A 253 37.91 -25.39 -8.80
C ARG A 253 37.89 -24.88 -10.24
N TYR A 254 37.13 -25.52 -11.13
CA TYR A 254 36.97 -25.04 -12.50
C TYR A 254 36.10 -23.77 -12.57
N ARG A 255 35.06 -23.66 -11.73
CA ARG A 255 34.20 -22.46 -11.67
C ARG A 255 34.90 -21.25 -11.02
N SER A 256 35.84 -21.48 -10.10
CA SER A 256 36.56 -20.38 -9.43
C SER A 256 37.61 -19.68 -10.30
N LYS A 257 38.06 -20.30 -11.40
CA LYS A 257 39.07 -19.70 -12.32
C LYS A 257 38.49 -18.82 -13.43
N LYS A 258 37.17 -18.77 -13.64
CA LYS A 258 36.56 -18.00 -14.74
C LYS A 258 36.19 -16.55 -14.39
N LYS A 259 36.66 -16.02 -13.26
CA LYS A 259 36.36 -14.64 -12.83
C LYS A 259 37.63 -13.86 -12.54
N SER A 260 38.39 -13.55 -13.59
CA SER A 260 39.42 -12.50 -13.60
C SER A 260 39.84 -12.21 -15.04
N THR A 261 39.26 -11.17 -15.63
CA THR A 261 39.85 -10.39 -16.72
C THR A 261 39.22 -9.00 -16.62
N VAL A 262 39.98 -8.12 -15.98
CA VAL A 262 39.82 -6.66 -16.04
C VAL A 262 40.48 -6.22 -17.35
N SER A 263 39.84 -5.31 -18.09
CA SER A 263 40.51 -4.49 -19.08
C SER A 263 40.02 -3.06 -18.90
N GLU A 264 40.96 -2.18 -18.54
CA GLU A 264 40.86 -0.73 -18.69
C GLU A 264 40.81 -0.39 -20.19
N ASP A 265 39.94 0.54 -20.57
CA ASP A 265 40.24 1.55 -21.58
C ASP A 265 39.28 2.73 -21.37
N GLY A 266 39.87 3.92 -21.21
CA GLY A 266 39.16 5.17 -20.94
C GLY A 266 38.61 5.81 -22.21
N VAL A 267 37.38 6.32 -22.13
CA VAL A 267 36.87 7.36 -23.03
C VAL A 267 36.06 8.36 -22.22
N VAL A 268 36.54 9.60 -22.22
CA VAL A 268 35.87 10.78 -21.69
C VAL A 268 34.64 11.05 -22.55
N ALA A 269 33.44 10.96 -21.95
CA ALA A 269 32.19 11.40 -22.58
C ALA A 269 31.57 12.51 -21.73
N THR A 270 31.46 13.67 -22.37
CA THR A 270 30.85 14.91 -21.91
C THR A 270 29.40 14.70 -21.45
N TYR A 271 29.07 15.23 -20.27
CA TYR A 271 27.71 15.31 -19.76
C TYR A 271 26.98 16.46 -20.45
N GLU A 272 25.91 16.15 -21.19
CA GLU A 272 24.96 17.14 -21.67
C GLU A 272 23.76 17.17 -20.72
N LYS A 273 23.54 18.33 -20.10
CA LYS A 273 22.38 18.62 -19.24
C LYS A 273 21.10 18.53 -20.06
N VAL A 274 20.20 17.61 -19.73
CA VAL A 274 18.79 17.72 -20.10
C VAL A 274 17.98 17.94 -18.82
N SER A 275 17.74 19.21 -18.54
CA SER A 275 16.73 19.68 -17.59
C SER A 275 15.35 19.52 -18.21
N LYS A 276 14.48 18.69 -17.63
CA LYS A 276 13.03 18.89 -17.74
C LYS A 276 12.38 18.78 -16.36
N SER A 277 11.52 19.76 -16.10
CA SER A 277 10.97 20.18 -14.82
C SER A 277 9.99 19.16 -14.22
N PRO A 278 9.92 18.96 -12.89
CA PRO A 278 9.00 18.02 -12.22
C PRO A 278 7.52 18.45 -12.16
N VAL A 279 7.13 19.55 -12.81
CA VAL A 279 5.86 20.25 -12.54
C VAL A 279 4.64 19.67 -13.28
N GLU A 280 4.82 18.93 -14.39
CA GLU A 280 3.69 18.41 -15.19
C GLU A 280 3.07 17.12 -14.64
N THR A 281 3.81 16.31 -13.87
CA THR A 281 3.33 15.03 -13.31
C THR A 281 2.31 15.22 -12.18
N SER A 282 2.37 16.35 -11.48
CA SER A 282 1.54 16.64 -10.30
C SER A 282 0.09 17.00 -10.64
N GLN A 283 -0.18 17.59 -11.81
CA GLN A 283 -1.53 18.02 -12.19
C GLN A 283 -2.42 16.86 -12.66
N SER A 284 -1.83 15.84 -13.30
CA SER A 284 -2.54 14.63 -13.72
C SER A 284 -2.96 13.75 -12.55
N PHE A 285 -2.12 13.65 -11.51
CA PHE A 285 -2.40 12.89 -10.29
C PHE A 285 -3.49 13.57 -9.43
N LEU A 286 -3.45 14.90 -9.27
CA LEU A 286 -4.50 15.66 -8.57
C LEU A 286 -5.86 15.60 -9.28
N LYS A 287 -5.87 15.54 -10.63
CA LYS A 287 -7.10 15.38 -11.42
C LYS A 287 -7.72 13.98 -11.30
N MET A 288 -6.91 13.00 -10.91
CA MET A 288 -7.23 11.57 -10.89
C MET A 288 -7.61 11.09 -9.48
N VAL A 289 -6.91 11.57 -8.45
CA VAL A 289 -7.33 11.42 -7.03
C VAL A 289 -8.67 12.14 -6.77
N ARG A 290 -8.96 13.25 -7.48
CA ARG A 290 -10.28 13.88 -7.52
C ARG A 290 -11.40 12.98 -8.08
N SER A 291 -11.05 11.98 -8.89
CA SER A 291 -12.03 11.08 -9.52
C SER A 291 -12.30 9.81 -8.72
N SER A 292 -11.40 9.42 -7.80
CA SER A 292 -11.48 8.14 -7.05
C SER A 292 -11.89 8.31 -5.60
N LEU A 293 -11.86 9.53 -5.06
CA LEU A 293 -12.58 9.92 -3.85
C LEU A 293 -13.90 10.50 -4.33
N ALA A 294 -15.04 9.91 -4.02
CA ALA A 294 -16.35 10.37 -4.49
C ALA A 294 -16.59 11.87 -4.16
N PHE A 295 -16.20 12.75 -5.09
CA PHE A 295 -16.89 13.99 -5.37
C PHE A 295 -18.04 13.56 -6.27
N GLU A 296 -19.25 13.41 -5.72
CA GLU A 296 -20.36 13.91 -6.50
C GLU A 296 -20.02 15.38 -6.75
N ASP A 297 -19.82 15.78 -8.01
CA ASP A 297 -19.49 17.15 -8.39
C ASP A 297 -20.33 18.11 -7.54
N VAL A 298 -19.69 18.79 -6.58
CA VAL A 298 -20.36 19.81 -5.80
C VAL A 298 -20.60 20.95 -6.78
N GLN A 299 -21.80 20.96 -7.34
CA GLN A 299 -22.29 21.94 -8.29
C GLN A 299 -22.47 23.27 -7.55
N LEU A 300 -21.73 24.29 -7.99
CA LEU A 300 -21.91 25.66 -7.53
C LEU A 300 -23.36 26.12 -7.77
N GLY A 301 -23.92 26.88 -6.84
CA GLY A 301 -25.33 27.30 -6.89
C GLY A 301 -26.35 26.18 -6.64
N THR A 302 -25.88 24.97 -6.26
CA THR A 302 -26.74 23.90 -5.75
C THR A 302 -26.80 23.96 -4.23
N ARG A 303 -27.92 23.48 -3.66
CA ARG A 303 -28.12 23.42 -2.22
C ARG A 303 -27.68 22.07 -1.66
N TYR A 304 -27.10 22.13 -0.46
CA TYR A 304 -26.60 20.97 0.27
C TYR A 304 -27.13 21.01 1.69
N ILE A 305 -27.33 19.85 2.29
CA ILE A 305 -27.72 19.69 3.69
C ILE A 305 -26.55 19.20 4.53
N ALA A 306 -26.35 19.79 5.70
CA ALA A 306 -25.28 19.40 6.60
C ALA A 306 -25.57 18.05 7.27
N LYS A 307 -24.58 17.14 7.22
CA LYS A 307 -24.63 15.82 7.88
C LYS A 307 -24.00 15.80 9.27
N TYR A 308 -23.11 16.75 9.55
CA TYR A 308 -22.36 16.82 10.80
C TYR A 308 -22.36 18.24 11.35
N ASP A 309 -22.34 18.36 12.68
CA ASP A 309 -22.10 19.63 13.36
C ASP A 309 -20.64 20.05 13.23
N TYR A 310 -20.40 21.34 13.07
CA TYR A 310 -19.06 21.92 13.05
C TYR A 310 -19.04 23.29 13.74
N ASP A 311 -18.07 23.48 14.63
CA ASP A 311 -17.80 24.76 15.25
C ASP A 311 -16.58 25.44 14.60
N PRO A 312 -16.71 26.70 14.14
CA PRO A 312 -15.63 27.43 13.48
C PRO A 312 -14.35 27.47 14.33
N GLN A 313 -13.24 27.08 13.74
CA GLN A 313 -11.90 27.18 14.32
C GLN A 313 -11.15 28.42 13.83
N ARG A 314 -11.56 28.97 12.69
CA ARG A 314 -10.99 30.20 12.10
C ARG A 314 -12.08 31.27 11.87
N PRO A 315 -11.70 32.55 11.86
CA PRO A 315 -12.65 33.66 11.73
C PRO A 315 -13.34 33.75 10.36
N ASP A 316 -12.81 33.08 9.34
CA ASP A 316 -13.39 32.99 7.99
C ASP A 316 -14.33 31.80 7.81
N GLU A 317 -14.49 30.94 8.83
CA GLU A 317 -15.34 29.76 8.78
C GLU A 317 -16.75 30.03 9.34
N VAL A 318 -17.73 29.27 8.85
CA VAL A 318 -19.13 29.36 9.31
C VAL A 318 -19.50 28.18 10.18
N GLN A 319 -20.34 28.44 11.16
CA GLN A 319 -20.89 27.39 12.01
C GLN A 319 -21.84 26.51 11.21
N VAL A 320 -21.69 25.20 11.37
CA VAL A 320 -22.52 24.19 10.71
C VAL A 320 -23.29 23.43 11.78
N ARG A 321 -24.58 23.24 11.54
CA ARG A 321 -25.43 22.36 12.33
C ARG A 321 -26.13 21.35 11.43
N VAL A 322 -26.29 20.12 11.90
CA VAL A 322 -26.97 19.07 11.14
C VAL A 322 -28.36 19.55 10.70
N GLY A 323 -28.66 19.39 9.41
CA GLY A 323 -29.92 19.83 8.82
C GLY A 323 -29.92 21.26 8.26
N ASP A 324 -28.89 22.07 8.54
CA ASP A 324 -28.75 23.38 7.89
C ASP A 324 -28.51 23.22 6.39
N ILE A 325 -28.99 24.19 5.61
CA ILE A 325 -28.87 24.21 4.15
C ILE A 325 -27.78 25.20 3.75
N PHE A 326 -26.85 24.75 2.91
CA PHE A 326 -25.74 25.55 2.40
C PHE A 326 -25.80 25.65 0.88
N GLU A 327 -25.41 26.82 0.37
CA GLU A 327 -25.17 27.03 -1.06
C GLU A 327 -23.70 27.42 -1.25
N PHE A 328 -22.95 26.62 -2.02
CA PHE A 328 -21.55 26.88 -2.30
C PHE A 328 -21.41 27.81 -3.51
N THR A 329 -20.67 28.90 -3.33
CA THR A 329 -20.35 29.88 -4.37
C THR A 329 -18.98 29.64 -4.99
N GLU A 330 -18.06 29.06 -4.22
CA GLU A 330 -16.73 28.66 -4.67
C GLU A 330 -16.28 27.42 -3.89
N ILE A 331 -15.51 26.55 -4.52
CA ILE A 331 -14.91 25.37 -3.87
C ILE A 331 -13.40 25.48 -4.02
N CYS A 332 -12.72 25.45 -2.88
CA CYS A 332 -11.27 25.44 -2.79
C CYS A 332 -10.75 24.01 -2.96
N ASP A 333 -9.50 23.87 -3.40
CA ASP A 333 -8.86 22.59 -3.66
C ASP A 333 -8.43 21.82 -2.39
N ASP A 334 -8.61 22.44 -1.22
CA ASP A 334 -8.33 21.90 0.11
C ASP A 334 -9.56 21.24 0.79
N GLY A 335 -10.69 21.14 0.09
CA GLY A 335 -11.92 20.52 0.62
C GLY A 335 -12.84 21.47 1.39
N TRP A 336 -12.50 22.77 1.43
CA TRP A 336 -13.37 23.83 1.91
C TRP A 336 -14.03 24.55 0.74
N GLY A 337 -15.14 25.23 1.00
CA GLY A 337 -15.79 26.07 -0.01
C GLY A 337 -16.39 27.32 0.61
N ASP A 338 -16.33 28.43 -0.13
CA ASP A 338 -17.08 29.62 0.21
C ASP A 338 -18.56 29.35 0.00
N CYS A 339 -19.33 29.60 1.05
CA CYS A 339 -20.72 29.23 1.11
C CYS A 339 -21.56 30.24 1.88
N VAL A 340 -22.87 30.13 1.68
CA VAL A 340 -23.88 30.83 2.47
C VAL A 340 -24.71 29.78 3.19
N ASN A 341 -24.78 29.87 4.52
CA ASN A 341 -25.78 29.12 5.30
C ASN A 341 -27.13 29.79 5.07
N MET A 342 -28.05 29.09 4.41
CA MET A 342 -29.36 29.61 4.00
C MET A 342 -30.36 29.70 5.16
N VAL A 343 -30.05 29.09 6.32
CA VAL A 343 -30.85 29.18 7.55
C VAL A 343 -30.45 30.41 8.36
N THR A 344 -29.15 30.65 8.52
CA THR A 344 -28.62 31.73 9.37
C THR A 344 -28.20 32.99 8.59
N ASN A 345 -28.12 32.91 7.26
CA ASN A 345 -27.51 33.90 6.35
C ASN A 345 -26.02 34.19 6.62
N ALA A 346 -25.34 33.35 7.41
CA ALA A 346 -23.91 33.46 7.62
C ALA A 346 -23.13 33.15 6.33
N LYS A 347 -22.06 33.90 6.08
CA LYS A 347 -21.16 33.71 4.92
C LYS A 347 -19.74 33.40 5.39
N GLY A 348 -19.09 32.46 4.72
CA GLY A 348 -17.71 32.09 4.98
C GLY A 348 -17.43 30.68 4.47
N LYS A 349 -16.41 30.04 5.03
CA LYS A 349 -15.93 28.73 4.58
C LYS A 349 -16.56 27.59 5.38
N ALA A 350 -17.00 26.54 4.68
CA ALA A 350 -17.44 25.29 5.28
C ALA A 350 -16.78 24.08 4.60
N CYS A 351 -16.58 23.00 5.36
CA CYS A 351 -16.07 21.74 4.84
C CYS A 351 -17.11 21.10 3.92
N VAL A 352 -16.74 20.88 2.65
CA VAL A 352 -17.63 20.34 1.62
C VAL A 352 -18.00 18.88 1.93
N LYS A 353 -17.08 18.12 2.54
CA LYS A 353 -17.28 16.71 2.91
C LYS A 353 -18.31 16.51 4.02
N SER A 354 -18.64 17.57 4.77
CA SER A 354 -19.63 17.51 5.84
C SER A 354 -21.07 17.65 5.33
N MET A 355 -21.26 17.69 4.01
CA MET A 355 -22.52 18.04 3.36
C MET A 355 -23.02 16.92 2.43
N GLU A 356 -24.33 16.85 2.23
CA GLU A 356 -25.00 16.00 1.24
C GLU A 356 -25.74 16.86 0.22
N LYS A 357 -25.74 16.48 -1.05
CA LYS A 357 -26.53 17.16 -2.08
C LYS A 357 -28.03 16.97 -1.80
N LEU A 358 -28.81 18.05 -1.88
CA LEU A 358 -30.28 18.02 -1.77
C LEU A 358 -30.98 17.67 -3.09
#